data_AF-A0A948XJA2-F1
#
_entry.id   AF-A0A948XJA2-F1
#
_cell.length_a   1.000
_cell.length_b   1.000
_cell.length_c   1.000
_cell.angle_alpha   90.00
_cell.angle_beta   90.00
_cell.angle_gamma   90.00
#
_symmetry.space_group_name_H-M   'P 1'
#
loop_
_entity.id
_entity.type
_entity.pdbx_description
1 polymer ?
#
loop_
_entity_poly.entity_id
_entity_poly.type
_entity_poly.pdbx_seq_one_letter_code
_entity_poly.pdbx_strand_id
1 'polypeptide(L)'
;MSDADRIEAALDVIGRYGQTDGAHHKAWVLDQAVRLLLGCPVVRTTLTAHNGTEFDADVVDSSPAYRDWVRDMQAGEDGPDTYDYDEGIAP
;
A
#
# COMPACT_ATOMS: atom_id res chain seq x y z
N MET A 1 -12.25 5.10 10.06
CA MET A 1 -12.92 4.45 8.92
C MET A 1 -13.63 3.22 9.43
N SER A 2 -14.88 3.04 9.02
CA SER A 2 -15.61 1.78 9.19
C SER A 2 -15.02 0.70 8.27
N ASP A 3 -15.40 -0.57 8.47
CA ASP A 3 -14.99 -1.64 7.57
C ASP A 3 -15.52 -1.45 6.14
N ALA A 4 -16.72 -0.90 5.99
CA ALA A 4 -17.27 -0.55 4.68
C ALA A 4 -16.43 0.54 4.00
N ASP A 5 -16.04 1.58 4.74
CA ASP A 5 -15.20 2.66 4.21
C ASP A 5 -13.83 2.13 3.75
N ARG A 6 -13.26 1.17 4.50
CA ARG A 6 -11.97 0.55 4.15
C ARG A 6 -12.07 -0.26 2.87
N ILE A 7 -13.13 -1.04 2.72
CA ILE A 7 -13.41 -1.82 1.51
C ILE A 7 -13.60 -0.89 0.31
N GLU A 8 -14.40 0.16 0.45
CA GLU A 8 -14.63 1.13 -0.63
C GLU A 8 -13.33 1.82 -1.05
N ALA A 9 -12.52 2.27 -0.09
CA ALA A 9 -11.22 2.89 -0.39
C ALA A 9 -10.25 1.93 -1.08
N ALA A 10 -10.17 0.67 -0.65
CA ALA A 10 -9.33 -0.33 -1.30
C ALA A 10 -9.78 -0.61 -2.74
N LEU A 11 -11.10 -0.71 -2.96
CA LEU A 11 -11.67 -0.87 -4.31
C LEU A 11 -11.40 0.34 -5.20
N ASP A 12 -11.45 1.55 -4.66
CA ASP A 12 -11.13 2.78 -5.40
C ASP A 12 -9.66 2.80 -5.87
N VAL A 13 -8.71 2.43 -5.00
CA VAL A 13 -7.29 2.29 -5.37
C VAL A 13 -7.10 1.25 -6.48
N ILE A 14 -7.69 0.06 -6.33
CA ILE A 14 -7.61 -1.01 -7.34
C ILE A 14 -8.23 -0.57 -8.66
N GLY A 15 -9.40 0.05 -8.63
CA GLY A 15 -10.12 0.50 -9.82
C GLY A 15 -9.39 1.60 -10.59
N ARG A 16 -8.76 2.54 -9.89
CA ARG A 16 -8.04 3.67 -10.49
C ARG A 16 -6.67 3.27 -11.04
N TYR A 17 -5.93 2.44 -10.32
CA TYR A 17 -4.50 2.24 -10.58
C TYR A 17 -4.14 0.79 -10.96
N GLY A 18 -5.01 -0.19 -10.72
CA GLY A 18 -4.74 -1.60 -11.00
C GLY A 18 -4.63 -1.96 -12.48
N GLN A 19 -5.01 -1.04 -13.38
CA GLN A 19 -4.88 -1.21 -14.83
C GLN A 19 -3.57 -0.63 -15.39
N THR A 20 -2.75 0.04 -14.57
CA THR A 20 -1.45 0.55 -14.99
C THR A 20 -0.47 -0.61 -15.24
N ASP A 21 0.21 -0.59 -16.39
CA ASP A 21 1.19 -1.62 -16.71
C ASP A 21 2.50 -1.41 -15.91
N GLY A 22 3.16 -2.52 -15.58
CA GLY A 22 4.35 -2.55 -14.72
C GLY A 22 4.15 -3.35 -13.43
N ALA A 23 5.06 -4.29 -13.17
CA ALA A 23 4.99 -5.15 -11.99
C ALA A 23 5.10 -4.36 -10.67
N HIS A 24 5.96 -3.34 -10.63
CA HIS A 24 6.16 -2.47 -9.45
C HIS A 24 4.91 -1.62 -9.14
N HIS A 25 4.19 -1.15 -10.17
CA HIS A 25 2.91 -0.44 -9.97
C HIS A 25 1.83 -1.37 -9.42
N LYS A 26 1.79 -2.62 -9.90
CA LYS A 26 0.84 -3.62 -9.38
C LYS A 26 1.16 -4.01 -7.94
N ALA A 27 2.45 -4.13 -7.58
CA ALA A 27 2.87 -4.33 -6.20
C ALA A 27 2.37 -3.19 -5.30
N TRP A 28 2.53 -1.94 -5.76
CA TRP A 28 2.03 -0.76 -5.03
C TRP A 28 0.52 -0.80 -4.83
N VAL A 29 -0.26 -1.11 -5.86
CA VAL A 29 -1.72 -1.22 -5.74
C VAL A 29 -2.13 -2.26 -4.70
N LEU A 30 -1.46 -3.42 -4.68
CA LEU A 30 -1.74 -4.47 -3.70
C LEU A 30 -1.37 -4.03 -2.29
N ASP A 31 -0.21 -3.41 -2.10
CA ASP A 31 0.24 -2.87 -0.82
C ASP A 31 -0.76 -1.82 -0.28
N GLN A 32 -1.13 -0.82 -1.08
CA GLN A 32 -2.07 0.22 -0.67
C GLN A 32 -3.45 -0.35 -0.33
N ALA A 33 -3.96 -1.32 -1.10
CA ALA A 33 -5.22 -1.98 -0.81
C ALA A 33 -5.17 -2.71 0.54
N VAL A 34 -4.08 -3.45 0.82
CA VAL A 34 -3.91 -4.14 2.11
C VAL A 34 -3.81 -3.17 3.28
N ARG A 35 -3.05 -2.07 3.14
CA ARG A 35 -2.96 -1.03 4.18
C ARG A 35 -4.34 -0.48 4.55
N LEU A 36 -5.16 -0.17 3.55
CA LEU A 36 -6.53 0.31 3.77
C LEU A 36 -7.40 -0.74 4.46
N LEU A 37 -7.33 -2.00 4.03
CA LEU A 37 -8.08 -3.11 4.63
C LEU A 37 -7.67 -3.37 6.09
N LEU A 38 -6.38 -3.22 6.42
CA LEU A 38 -5.85 -3.33 7.78
C LEU A 38 -6.04 -2.04 8.60
N GLY A 39 -6.67 -1.02 8.03
CA GLY A 39 -7.04 0.21 8.73
C GLY A 39 -5.88 1.13 9.02
N CYS A 40 -4.84 1.13 8.18
CA CYS A 40 -3.77 2.12 8.24
C CYS A 40 -4.31 3.55 8.12
N PRO A 41 -3.68 4.52 8.81
CA PRO A 41 -4.13 5.90 8.78
C PRO A 41 -3.80 6.55 7.43
N VAL A 42 -4.73 7.36 6.94
CA VAL A 42 -4.48 8.29 5.84
C VAL A 42 -3.92 9.58 6.42
N VAL A 43 -2.70 9.94 6.02
CA VAL A 43 -2.00 11.13 6.51
C VAL A 43 -1.72 12.08 5.36
N ARG A 44 -1.91 13.38 5.60
CA ARG A 44 -1.57 14.40 4.62
C ARG A 44 -0.09 14.75 4.76
N THR A 45 0.66 14.66 3.66
CA THR A 45 2.10 14.94 3.63
C THR A 45 2.50 15.62 2.32
N THR A 46 3.64 16.31 2.32
CA THR A 46 4.24 16.87 1.11
C THR A 46 5.17 15.83 0.48
N LEU A 47 4.96 15.55 -0.81
CA LEU A 47 5.79 14.65 -1.62
C LEU A 47 6.53 15.43 -2.69
N THR A 48 7.72 14.96 -3.06
CA THR A 48 8.50 15.50 -4.17
C THR A 48 8.44 14.54 -5.35
N ALA A 49 7.89 15.01 -6.47
CA ALA A 49 7.87 14.25 -7.73
C ALA A 49 9.29 14.09 -8.31
N HIS A 50 9.46 13.15 -9.25
CA HIS A 50 10.75 12.90 -9.92
C HIS A 50 11.31 14.14 -10.64
N ASN A 51 10.46 15.10 -11.01
CA ASN A 51 10.85 16.36 -11.65
C ASN A 51 11.19 17.48 -10.63
N GLY A 52 11.20 17.18 -9.34
CA GLY A 52 11.45 18.13 -8.25
C GLY A 52 10.24 18.95 -7.80
N THR A 53 9.06 18.73 -8.38
CA THR A 53 7.84 19.45 -7.96
C THR A 53 7.33 18.91 -6.64
N GLU A 54 7.11 19.79 -5.66
CA GLU A 54 6.48 19.42 -4.39
C GLU A 54 4.96 19.56 -4.46
N PHE A 55 4.23 18.62 -3.87
CA PHE A 55 2.78 18.65 -3.78
C PHE A 55 2.29 17.94 -2.52
N ASP A 56 1.19 18.42 -1.94
CA ASP A 56 0.54 17.75 -0.82
C ASP A 56 -0.35 16.61 -1.30
N ALA A 57 -0.18 15.44 -0.70
CA ALA A 57 -0.96 14.25 -0.98
C ALA A 57 -1.41 13.59 0.32
N ASP A 58 -2.58 12.96 0.25
CA ASP A 58 -3.04 12.05 1.29
C ASP A 58 -2.45 10.66 0.99
N VAL A 59 -1.63 10.14 1.90
CA VAL A 59 -0.94 8.85 1.76
C VAL A 59 -1.42 7.87 2.82
N VAL A 60 -1.48 6.59 2.49
CA VAL A 60 -1.81 5.53 3.45
C VAL A 60 -0.52 5.10 4.14
N ASP A 61 -0.34 5.50 5.40
CA ASP A 61 0.84 5.13 6.18
C ASP A 61 0.77 3.66 6.63
N SER A 62 1.65 3.25 7.53
CA SER A 62 1.71 1.93 8.13
C SER A 62 0.96 1.88 9.46
N SER A 63 0.56 0.67 9.86
CA SER A 63 0.02 0.37 11.19
C SER A 63 0.73 -0.85 11.79
N PRO A 64 0.65 -1.08 13.12
CA PRO A 64 1.17 -2.31 13.71
C PRO A 64 0.59 -3.57 13.06
N ALA A 65 -0.73 -3.60 12.82
CA ALA A 65 -1.40 -4.74 12.18
C ALA A 65 -0.89 -5.00 10.76
N TYR A 66 -0.61 -3.93 9.99
CA TYR A 66 0.03 -4.05 8.67
C TYR A 66 1.44 -4.62 8.78
N ARG A 67 2.27 -4.13 9.70
CA ARG A 67 3.65 -4.62 9.85
C ARG A 67 3.71 -6.08 10.31
N ASP A 68 2.82 -6.48 11.20
CA ASP A 68 2.70 -7.87 11.64
C ASP A 68 2.27 -8.76 10.46
N TRP A 69 1.27 -8.31 9.69
CA TRP A 69 0.83 -9.02 8.49
C TRP A 69 1.94 -9.14 7.43
N VAL A 70 2.71 -8.07 7.17
CA VAL A 70 3.86 -8.12 6.24
C VAL A 70 4.88 -9.14 6.70
N ARG A 71 5.22 -9.15 8.00
CA ARG A 71 6.15 -10.12 8.57
C ARG A 71 5.65 -11.56 8.40
N ASP A 72 4.36 -11.79 8.59
CA ASP A 72 3.75 -13.10 8.38
C ASP A 72 3.77 -13.51 6.89
N MET A 73 3.64 -12.57 5.96
CA MET A 73 3.76 -12.85 4.52
C MET A 73 5.20 -13.14 4.10
N GLN A 74 6.18 -12.51 4.74
CA GLN A 74 7.61 -12.81 4.54
C GLN A 74 8.00 -14.17 5.17
N ALA A 75 7.27 -14.61 6.19
CA ALA A 75 7.40 -15.93 6.79
C ALA A 75 6.74 -17.01 5.89
N GLY A 76 7.49 -17.46 4.89
CA GLY A 76 7.08 -18.56 4.03
C GLY A 76 7.25 -19.95 4.66
N GLU A 77 7.27 -20.98 3.82
CA GLU A 77 7.29 -22.39 4.27
C GLU A 77 8.53 -22.76 5.10
N ASP A 78 9.64 -22.03 4.94
CA ASP A 78 10.93 -22.29 5.61
C ASP A 78 11.22 -21.33 6.80
N GLY A 79 10.24 -20.53 7.21
CA GLY A 79 10.37 -19.56 8.32
C GLY A 79 10.53 -18.11 7.87
N PRO A 80 10.97 -17.20 8.77
CA PRO A 80 11.09 -15.77 8.43
C PRO A 80 12.06 -15.55 7.27
N ASP A 81 11.80 -14.52 6.46
CA ASP A 81 12.61 -14.11 5.29
C ASP A 81 12.63 -15.12 4.12
N THR A 82 11.62 -15.99 4.03
CA THR A 82 11.45 -16.91 2.88
C THR A 82 10.98 -16.17 1.62
N TYR A 83 10.12 -15.16 1.81
CA TYR A 83 9.59 -14.34 0.72
C TYR A 83 9.93 -12.87 0.95
N ASP A 84 10.08 -12.13 -0.15
CA ASP A 84 10.24 -10.67 -0.12
C ASP A 84 8.86 -9.99 -0.15
N TYR A 85 8.80 -8.76 0.38
CA TYR A 85 7.61 -7.91 0.33
C TYR A 85 7.97 -6.54 -0.24
N ASP A 86 7.56 -6.30 -1.49
CA ASP A 86 7.77 -5.03 -2.18
C ASP A 86 6.54 -4.14 -2.02
N GLU A 87 6.71 -2.97 -1.41
CA GLU A 87 5.67 -1.93 -1.27
C GLU A 87 5.37 -1.24 -2.62
N GLY A 88 6.17 -1.50 -3.65
CA GLY A 88 6.02 -0.96 -4.99
C GLY A 88 6.31 0.53 -5.10
N ILE A 89 5.93 1.11 -6.25
CA ILE A 89 6.07 2.55 -6.53
C ILE A 89 4.72 3.09 -7.00
N ALA A 90 4.39 4.29 -6.55
CA ALA A 90 3.19 5.00 -6.98
C ALA A 90 3.21 5.27 -8.51
N PRO A 91 2.06 5.27 -9.19
CA PRO A 91 1.94 5.55 -10.63
C PRO A 91 2.39 6.96 -11.06
#